data_AF-A0A291B6V6-F1
#
_entry.id   AF-A0A291B6V6-F1
#
_cell.length_a   1.000
_cell.length_b   1.000
_cell.length_c   1.000
_cell.angle_alpha   90.00
_cell.angle_beta   90.00
_cell.angle_gamma   90.00
#
_symmetry.space_group_name_H-M   'P 1'
#
loop_
_entity.id
_entity.type
_entity.pdbx_description
1 polymer ?
#
loop_
_entity_poly.entity_id
_entity_poly.type
_entity_poly.pdbx_seq_one_letter_code
_entity_poly.pdbx_strand_id
1 'polypeptide(L)'
;MVSIVSHECRPATLKSISLARKNLNNVFKKHAVPDHITNKILLCFAEAATNLVNHSNLQPTFIHIDLECNNDSWKLHLSDDGQSWNPKPPDRVQLHDIFKDKEGGRGLALIHSLSDDMEYKIHDTIGKNTLTLKWHRQKFLTKPSILIVDDDICQRRLYSAYLCEDYHVIDAESGEAALSLLLQQDVDLVISDIRMPRMDGLSLKKALHKESNTLLTPFIFLTYADNPEILESAMGLGIDDYLIKPVSKPALIQSVTRVLNRSAQIYRQLTDRVNKRITDSLTPSLPKKAYGWEMTVISRNTGIGGGDLVLHRGNSRCMMLNVVDIMGHDVTAKFFSYAFGGYLRGLMYHIDHETNPCTTLLSRLSDSALEDGLLSQVILTCCSAVLSDNGKIEVATAGHPAPFKISPTCTQLIDVGGILPGVIYGANYESITIYLANNERLAIYTDGLFEAAENDQARKILSNSIMTTLQNTLILPIDEAAQRVMQTFDRKGERYRDDATLVLLQRAN
;
A
#
# COMPACT_ATOMS: atom_id res chain seq x y z
N MET A 1 7.01 3.01 29.48
CA MET A 1 5.99 3.54 28.57
C MET A 1 5.94 5.03 28.80
N VAL A 2 6.00 5.83 27.74
CA VAL A 2 5.83 7.28 27.84
C VAL A 2 4.50 7.59 27.19
N SER A 3 3.56 8.16 27.95
CA SER A 3 2.36 8.75 27.36
C SER A 3 2.79 9.98 26.57
N ILE A 4 2.48 9.97 25.27
CA ILE A 4 2.84 11.02 24.32
C ILE A 4 1.65 11.97 24.11
N VAL A 5 0.42 11.48 24.30
CA VAL A 5 -0.82 12.26 24.20
C VAL A 5 -1.79 11.80 25.27
N SER A 6 -2.35 12.73 26.03
CA SER A 6 -3.56 12.50 26.82
C SER A 6 -4.56 13.61 26.49
N HIS A 7 -5.75 13.24 26.00
CA HIS A 7 -6.77 14.17 25.57
C HIS A 7 -8.16 13.67 25.93
N GLU A 8 -9.01 14.55 26.47
CA GLU A 8 -10.40 14.22 26.79
C GLU A 8 -11.37 14.96 25.88
N CYS A 9 -12.23 14.20 25.21
CA CYS A 9 -13.35 14.73 24.44
C CYS A 9 -14.58 14.84 25.34
N ARG A 10 -14.85 16.05 25.87
CA ARG A 10 -16.06 16.34 26.64
C ARG A 10 -16.76 17.61 26.10
N PRO A 11 -18.02 17.53 25.63
CA PRO A 11 -18.82 16.31 25.48
C PRO A 11 -18.29 15.41 24.35
N ALA A 12 -18.53 14.09 24.43
CA ALA A 12 -18.17 13.15 23.37
C ALA A 12 -19.10 13.31 22.16
N THR A 13 -18.63 13.99 21.12
CA THR A 13 -19.39 14.31 19.91
C THR A 13 -18.49 14.10 18.69
N LEU A 14 -19.07 13.93 17.49
CA LEU A 14 -18.28 13.84 16.25
C LEU A 14 -17.35 15.05 16.03
N LYS A 15 -17.78 16.23 16.49
CA LYS A 15 -16.97 17.46 16.42
C LYS A 15 -15.75 17.41 17.36
N SER A 16 -15.91 16.91 18.59
CA SER A 16 -14.79 16.75 19.52
C SER A 16 -13.85 15.61 19.12
N ILE A 17 -14.37 14.54 18.53
CA ILE A 17 -13.55 13.46 17.92
C ILE A 17 -12.72 13.98 16.76
N SER A 18 -13.31 14.78 15.86
CA SER A 18 -12.57 15.38 14.74
C SER A 18 -11.43 16.30 15.22
N LEU A 19 -11.68 17.08 16.28
CA LEU A 19 -10.66 17.91 16.91
C LEU A 19 -9.56 17.06 17.57
N ALA A 20 -9.93 15.98 18.26
CA ALA A 20 -8.99 15.06 18.87
C ALA A 20 -8.12 14.34 17.84
N ARG A 21 -8.69 13.92 16.70
CA ARG A 21 -7.95 13.34 15.56
C ARG A 21 -6.89 14.32 15.05
N LYS A 22 -7.25 15.60 14.92
CA LYS A 22 -6.33 16.66 14.50
C LYS A 22 -5.21 16.86 15.53
N ASN A 23 -5.52 16.84 16.82
CA ASN A 23 -4.53 16.97 17.89
C ASN A 23 -3.58 15.76 17.92
N LEU A 24 -4.10 14.54 17.82
CA LEU A 24 -3.30 13.32 17.67
C LEU A 24 -2.35 13.42 16.47
N ASN A 25 -2.84 13.82 15.30
CA ASN A 25 -2.02 14.00 14.10
C ASN A 25 -0.90 15.03 14.30
N ASN A 26 -1.19 16.16 14.94
CA ASN A 26 -0.17 17.17 15.26
C ASN A 26 0.92 16.62 16.19
N VAL A 27 0.53 15.78 17.16
CA VAL A 27 1.50 15.16 18.06
C VAL A 27 2.33 14.09 17.33
N PHE A 28 1.71 13.28 16.48
CA PHE A 28 2.44 12.32 15.62
C PHE A 28 3.50 13.01 14.76
N LYS A 29 3.16 14.16 14.16
CA LYS A 29 4.12 14.99 13.40
C LYS A 29 5.26 15.50 14.29
N LYS A 30 4.96 15.98 15.50
CA LYS A 30 5.97 16.49 16.45
C LYS A 30 6.94 15.41 16.92
N HIS A 31 6.48 14.16 17.00
CA HIS A 31 7.26 13.00 17.42
C HIS A 31 7.82 12.17 16.25
N ALA A 32 7.77 12.69 15.02
CA ALA A 32 8.29 12.06 13.81
C ALA A 32 7.82 10.60 13.60
N VAL A 33 6.53 10.35 13.89
CA VAL A 33 5.94 9.02 13.68
C VAL A 33 5.71 8.78 12.19
N PRO A 34 6.17 7.64 11.62
CA PRO A 34 6.01 7.36 10.19
C PRO A 34 4.57 7.51 9.70
N ASP A 35 4.37 8.14 8.55
CA ASP A 35 3.04 8.48 8.05
C ASP A 35 2.13 7.26 7.86
N HIS A 36 2.68 6.11 7.45
CA HIS A 36 1.91 4.87 7.31
C HIS A 36 1.35 4.37 8.66
N ILE A 37 2.08 4.52 9.76
CA ILE A 37 1.60 4.18 11.11
C ILE A 37 0.60 5.23 11.59
N THR A 38 0.93 6.51 11.41
CA THR A 38 0.04 7.63 11.75
C THR A 38 -1.33 7.46 11.10
N ASN A 39 -1.38 7.11 9.81
CA ASN A 39 -2.62 6.88 9.09
C ASN A 39 -3.42 5.69 9.62
N LYS A 40 -2.76 4.55 9.90
CA LYS A 40 -3.40 3.38 10.52
C LYS A 40 -4.02 3.74 11.87
N ILE A 41 -3.26 4.38 12.77
CA ILE A 41 -3.74 4.73 14.11
C ILE A 41 -4.90 5.73 14.04
N LEU A 42 -4.80 6.77 13.19
CA LEU A 42 -5.85 7.78 13.06
C LEU A 42 -7.14 7.22 12.44
N LEU A 43 -7.02 6.23 11.54
CA LEU A 43 -8.17 5.58 10.93
C LEU A 43 -8.88 4.65 11.93
N CYS A 44 -8.12 3.80 12.64
CA CYS A 44 -8.68 2.98 13.71
C CYS A 44 -9.29 3.82 14.83
N PHE A 45 -8.65 4.95 15.20
CA PHE A 45 -9.20 5.91 16.15
C PHE A 45 -10.54 6.47 15.68
N ALA A 46 -10.63 6.92 14.42
CA ALA A 46 -11.84 7.52 13.89
C ALA A 46 -13.00 6.51 13.90
N GLU A 47 -12.78 5.30 13.41
CA GLU A 47 -13.80 4.25 13.42
C GLU A 47 -14.23 3.88 14.84
N ALA A 48 -13.27 3.63 15.74
CA ALA A 48 -13.59 3.26 17.13
C ALA A 48 -14.35 4.37 17.87
N ALA A 49 -13.89 5.62 17.78
CA ALA A 49 -14.53 6.74 18.47
C ALA A 49 -15.90 7.10 17.86
N THR A 50 -16.05 7.02 16.54
CA THR A 50 -17.34 7.23 15.88
C THR A 50 -18.35 6.16 16.27
N ASN A 51 -17.93 4.91 16.45
CA ASN A 51 -18.80 3.85 16.97
C ASN A 51 -19.30 4.12 18.38
N LEU A 52 -18.43 4.61 19.27
CA LEU A 52 -18.82 4.97 20.62
C LEU A 52 -19.90 6.07 20.64
N VAL A 53 -19.83 7.04 19.73
CA VAL A 53 -20.79 8.17 19.69
C VAL A 53 -22.09 7.84 18.93
N ASN A 54 -21.99 7.20 17.76
CA ASN A 54 -23.15 7.01 16.87
C ASN A 54 -23.88 5.68 17.08
N HIS A 55 -23.25 4.69 17.72
CA HIS A 55 -23.74 3.32 17.73
C HIS A 55 -23.88 2.71 19.13
N SER A 56 -23.60 3.48 20.19
CA SER A 56 -23.90 3.12 21.56
C SER A 56 -25.34 3.52 21.93
N ASN A 57 -26.11 2.64 22.57
CA ASN A 57 -27.45 3.01 23.06
C ASN A 57 -27.37 4.01 24.22
N LEU A 58 -26.31 3.94 25.01
CA LEU A 58 -25.96 4.94 26.02
C LEU A 58 -24.73 5.70 25.53
N GLN A 59 -24.95 6.88 24.96
CA GLN A 59 -23.85 7.70 24.45
C GLN A 59 -22.90 8.09 25.60
N PRO A 60 -21.58 7.95 25.42
CA PRO A 60 -20.63 8.36 26.43
C PRO A 60 -20.70 9.87 26.63
N THR A 61 -20.49 10.33 27.86
CA THR A 61 -20.34 11.75 28.17
C THR A 61 -18.93 12.23 27.86
N PHE A 62 -17.94 11.33 27.92
CA PHE A 62 -16.56 11.61 27.53
C PHE A 62 -15.92 10.43 26.78
N ILE A 63 -14.93 10.75 25.95
CA ILE A 63 -13.96 9.78 25.43
C ILE A 63 -12.58 10.31 25.79
N HIS A 64 -11.86 9.59 26.63
CA HIS A 64 -10.48 9.85 26.97
C HIS A 64 -9.57 9.06 26.04
N ILE A 65 -8.55 9.72 25.51
CA ILE A 65 -7.63 9.19 24.54
C ILE A 65 -6.23 9.30 25.14
N ASP A 66 -5.58 8.16 25.30
CA ASP A 66 -4.17 8.10 25.69
C ASP A 66 -3.38 7.38 24.59
N LEU A 67 -2.31 7.99 24.11
CA LEU A 67 -1.38 7.37 23.18
C LEU A 67 -0.06 7.14 23.89
N GLU A 68 0.28 5.87 24.08
CA GLU A 68 1.55 5.45 24.61
C GLU A 68 2.48 4.96 23.50
N CYS A 69 3.76 5.21 23.68
CA CYS A 69 4.80 4.63 22.84
C CYS A 69 5.91 4.02 23.70
N ASN A 70 6.46 2.91 23.22
CA ASN A 70 7.73 2.37 23.66
C ASN A 70 8.59 2.00 22.44
N ASN A 71 9.73 1.35 22.67
CA ASN A 71 10.65 0.99 21.59
C ASN A 71 10.02 -0.02 20.61
N ASP A 72 9.05 -0.81 21.05
CA ASP A 72 8.53 -1.96 20.30
C ASP A 72 7.12 -1.75 19.75
N SER A 73 6.37 -0.77 20.26
CA SER A 73 4.94 -0.62 19.93
C SER A 73 4.40 0.79 20.18
N TRP A 74 3.36 1.13 19.41
CA TRP A 74 2.39 2.19 19.67
C TRP A 74 1.15 1.57 20.30
N LYS A 75 0.60 2.20 21.34
CA LYS A 75 -0.66 1.80 21.94
C LYS A 75 -1.60 2.98 22.03
N LEU A 76 -2.80 2.81 21.51
CA LEU A 76 -3.89 3.77 21.64
C LEU A 76 -4.91 3.21 22.62
N HIS A 77 -5.16 3.95 23.69
CA HIS A 77 -6.18 3.67 24.68
C HIS A 77 -7.35 4.63 24.48
N LEU A 78 -8.54 4.08 24.33
CA LEU A 78 -9.79 4.82 24.31
C LEU A 78 -10.60 4.42 25.53
N SER A 79 -10.86 5.36 26.42
CA SER A 79 -11.68 5.13 27.62
C SER A 79 -12.96 5.95 27.59
N ASP A 80 -14.10 5.31 27.85
CA ASP A 80 -15.42 5.93 27.76
C ASP A 80 -16.35 5.46 28.89
N ASP A 81 -17.38 6.25 29.17
CA ASP A 81 -18.45 5.94 30.14
C ASP A 81 -19.77 5.52 29.48
N GLY A 82 -19.71 5.12 28.21
CA GLY A 82 -20.86 4.65 27.45
C GLY A 82 -21.19 3.19 27.73
N GLN A 83 -22.16 2.66 26.99
CA GLN A 83 -22.46 1.23 27.02
C GLN A 83 -21.26 0.42 26.55
N SER A 84 -20.97 -0.70 27.23
CA SER A 84 -19.94 -1.63 26.79
C SER A 84 -20.20 -2.13 25.37
N TRP A 85 -19.22 -1.97 24.49
CA TRP A 85 -19.22 -2.37 23.10
C TRP A 85 -17.90 -3.07 22.84
N ASN A 86 -17.78 -4.32 23.30
CA ASN A 86 -16.56 -5.09 23.11
C ASN A 86 -16.37 -5.40 21.61
N PRO A 87 -15.35 -4.84 20.94
CA PRO A 87 -15.14 -5.06 19.52
C PRO A 87 -14.39 -6.37 19.21
N LYS A 88 -13.97 -7.12 20.24
CA LYS A 88 -13.24 -8.39 20.09
C LYS A 88 -14.20 -9.54 19.73
N PRO A 89 -13.90 -10.35 18.69
CA PRO A 89 -14.68 -11.56 18.42
C PRO A 89 -14.50 -12.60 19.54
N PRO A 90 -15.50 -13.46 19.83
CA PRO A 90 -15.39 -14.50 20.86
C PRO A 90 -14.25 -15.51 20.55
N ASP A 91 -13.61 -16.06 21.58
CA ASP A 91 -12.38 -16.89 21.48
C ASP A 91 -12.52 -18.21 20.70
N ARG A 92 -13.74 -18.61 20.29
CA ARG A 92 -14.00 -19.67 19.31
C ARG A 92 -15.24 -19.34 18.49
N VAL A 93 -15.03 -18.83 17.28
CA VAL A 93 -16.07 -18.66 16.28
C VAL A 93 -15.49 -19.10 14.94
N GLN A 94 -16.18 -19.98 14.19
CA GLN A 94 -15.86 -20.18 12.77
C GLN A 94 -16.02 -18.83 12.08
N LEU A 95 -15.08 -18.37 11.24
CA LEU A 95 -15.14 -17.04 10.60
C LEU A 95 -16.55 -16.72 10.03
N HIS A 96 -17.27 -17.74 9.55
CA HIS A 96 -18.63 -17.66 9.06
C HIS A 96 -19.68 -17.06 10.04
N ASP A 97 -19.52 -17.23 11.35
CA ASP A 97 -20.47 -16.74 12.35
C ASP A 97 -20.15 -15.33 12.87
N ILE A 98 -18.92 -14.83 12.66
CA ILE A 98 -18.56 -13.41 12.90
C ILE A 98 -19.27 -12.49 11.88
N PHE A 99 -19.51 -13.00 10.68
CA PHE A 99 -20.06 -12.23 9.55
C PHE A 99 -21.53 -12.57 9.22
N LYS A 100 -22.20 -13.34 10.09
CA LYS A 100 -23.65 -13.52 10.03
C LYS A 100 -24.45 -12.31 10.53
N ASP A 101 -23.82 -11.42 11.30
CA ASP A 101 -24.35 -10.07 11.55
C ASP A 101 -24.11 -9.17 10.32
N LYS A 102 -24.71 -9.60 9.21
CA LYS A 102 -25.09 -8.76 8.09
C LYS A 102 -26.04 -7.69 8.62
N GLU A 103 -25.55 -6.47 8.84
CA GLU A 103 -26.32 -5.20 8.70
C GLU A 103 -25.63 -3.93 9.26
N GLY A 104 -24.52 -4.02 10.02
CA GLY A 104 -24.02 -2.86 10.77
C GLY A 104 -22.65 -2.31 10.36
N GLY A 105 -22.45 -1.81 9.14
CA GLY A 105 -21.19 -1.16 8.71
C GLY A 105 -20.61 -0.17 9.72
N ARG A 106 -19.63 -0.62 10.51
CA ARG A 106 -19.03 0.09 11.66
C ARG A 106 -17.50 0.07 11.65
N GLY A 107 -16.86 -0.27 10.53
CA GLY A 107 -15.40 -0.29 10.43
C GLY A 107 -14.68 -1.31 11.34
N LEU A 108 -15.39 -2.24 11.99
CA LEU A 108 -14.79 -3.23 12.91
C LEU A 108 -13.77 -4.14 12.24
N ALA A 109 -14.08 -4.66 11.05
CA ALA A 109 -13.14 -5.45 10.24
C ALA A 109 -11.88 -4.65 9.87
N LEU A 110 -12.03 -3.35 9.67
CA LEU A 110 -10.93 -2.43 9.40
C LEU A 110 -10.05 -2.23 10.64
N ILE A 111 -10.65 -2.04 11.82
CA ILE A 111 -9.90 -1.94 13.08
C ILE A 111 -9.09 -3.23 13.30
N HIS A 112 -9.72 -4.40 13.14
CA HIS A 112 -9.05 -5.71 13.26
C HIS A 112 -7.93 -5.91 12.25
N SER A 113 -8.11 -5.48 11.01
CA SER A 113 -7.10 -5.65 9.96
C SER A 113 -5.92 -4.70 10.09
N LEU A 114 -6.12 -3.53 10.70
CA LEU A 114 -5.11 -2.47 10.74
C LEU A 114 -4.36 -2.38 12.07
N SER A 115 -4.89 -2.93 13.17
CA SER A 115 -4.18 -3.08 14.45
C SER A 115 -3.60 -4.47 14.59
N ASP A 116 -2.40 -4.58 15.17
CA ASP A 116 -1.75 -5.88 15.35
C ASP A 116 -2.31 -6.64 16.56
N ASP A 117 -2.60 -5.94 17.66
CA ASP A 117 -3.33 -6.51 18.81
C ASP A 117 -4.47 -5.58 19.26
N MET A 118 -5.52 -6.21 19.83
CA MET A 118 -6.68 -5.53 20.40
C MET A 118 -7.06 -6.13 21.76
N GLU A 119 -7.24 -5.27 22.76
CA GLU A 119 -7.80 -5.62 24.07
C GLU A 119 -8.99 -4.72 24.41
N TYR A 120 -10.04 -5.28 25.01
CA TYR A 120 -11.15 -4.51 25.56
C TYR A 120 -11.39 -4.92 27.01
N LYS A 121 -11.46 -3.95 27.92
CA LYS A 121 -11.70 -4.17 29.35
C LYS A 121 -12.88 -3.33 29.82
N ILE A 122 -13.78 -3.98 30.56
CA ILE A 122 -14.88 -3.31 31.28
C ILE A 122 -14.42 -3.17 32.72
N HIS A 123 -14.45 -1.94 33.26
CA HIS A 123 -14.08 -1.69 34.65
C HIS A 123 -15.36 -1.55 35.52
N ASP A 124 -15.49 -2.40 36.55
CA ASP A 124 -16.69 -2.50 37.41
C ASP A 124 -16.96 -1.27 38.29
N THR A 125 -15.99 -0.37 38.45
CA THR A 125 -16.13 0.88 39.21
C THR A 125 -16.32 2.07 38.27
N ILE A 126 -17.55 2.59 38.23
CA ILE A 126 -18.02 3.80 37.53
C ILE A 126 -17.46 3.93 36.10
N GLY A 127 -18.15 3.29 35.15
CA GLY A 127 -18.25 3.75 33.76
C GLY A 127 -16.93 4.10 33.09
N LYS A 128 -15.96 3.18 33.06
CA LYS A 128 -14.80 3.28 32.18
C LYS A 128 -14.62 1.97 31.45
N ASN A 129 -15.15 1.88 30.23
CA ASN A 129 -14.71 0.87 29.29
C ASN A 129 -13.37 1.32 28.71
N THR A 130 -12.45 0.40 28.41
CA THR A 130 -11.19 0.74 27.76
C THR A 130 -10.93 -0.19 26.58
N LEU A 131 -10.88 0.39 25.38
CA LEU A 131 -10.35 -0.24 24.17
C LEU A 131 -8.87 0.11 24.03
N THR A 132 -8.02 -0.91 23.94
CA THR A 132 -6.60 -0.77 23.65
C THR A 132 -6.30 -1.36 22.29
N LEU A 133 -5.76 -0.56 21.38
CA LEU A 133 -5.27 -0.96 20.07
C LEU A 133 -3.75 -0.83 20.06
N LYS A 134 -3.05 -1.81 19.49
CA LYS A 134 -1.59 -1.85 19.46
C LYS A 134 -1.08 -2.05 18.05
N TRP A 135 0.01 -1.36 17.75
CA TRP A 135 0.80 -1.51 16.53
C TRP A 135 2.26 -1.74 16.90
N HIS A 136 2.81 -2.86 16.49
CA HIS A 136 4.22 -3.15 16.55
C HIS A 136 4.97 -2.20 15.62
N ARG A 137 6.08 -1.65 16.10
CA ARG A 137 6.95 -0.81 15.28
C ARG A 137 7.71 -1.70 14.31
N GLN A 138 7.26 -1.80 13.05
CA GLN A 138 8.11 -2.29 11.96
C GLN A 138 9.26 -1.29 11.74
N LYS A 139 10.50 -1.79 11.81
CA LYS A 139 11.76 -1.00 11.76
C LYS A 139 11.89 -0.27 10.41
N PHE A 140 11.49 1.00 10.31
CA PHE A 140 11.85 1.91 9.21
C PHE A 140 12.04 3.33 9.76
N LEU A 141 13.14 4.08 9.60
CA LEU A 141 14.46 3.85 9.01
C LEU A 141 15.45 3.46 10.11
N THR A 142 15.89 2.20 10.14
CA THR A 142 17.14 1.89 10.82
C THR A 142 18.24 2.04 9.80
N LYS A 143 19.30 2.73 10.21
CA LYS A 143 20.65 2.57 9.65
C LYS A 143 20.84 1.14 9.08
N PRO A 144 21.40 0.95 7.86
CA PRO A 144 21.54 -0.38 7.27
C PRO A 144 22.16 -1.36 8.26
N SER A 145 21.62 -2.58 8.28
CA SER A 145 21.97 -3.63 9.21
C SER A 145 23.25 -4.32 8.74
N ILE A 146 24.33 -4.18 9.52
CA ILE A 146 25.63 -4.78 9.22
C ILE A 146 25.93 -5.83 10.28
N LEU A 147 26.14 -7.07 9.84
CA LEU A 147 26.60 -8.15 10.71
C LEU A 147 28.13 -8.22 10.69
N ILE A 148 28.76 -8.06 11.84
CA ILE A 148 30.20 -8.21 12.02
C ILE A 148 30.47 -9.57 12.69
N VAL A 149 31.27 -10.41 12.03
CA VAL A 149 31.60 -11.76 12.47
C VAL A 149 33.10 -11.85 12.69
N ASP A 150 33.51 -11.98 13.95
CA ASP A 150 34.93 -12.08 14.34
C ASP A 150 35.01 -12.76 15.72
N ASP A 151 35.89 -13.74 15.88
CA ASP A 151 36.10 -14.44 17.15
C ASP A 151 36.90 -13.60 18.16
N ASP A 152 37.65 -12.59 17.69
CA ASP A 152 38.32 -11.61 18.53
C ASP A 152 37.35 -10.50 18.97
N ILE A 153 37.02 -10.50 20.26
CA ILE A 153 36.11 -9.52 20.87
C ILE A 153 36.60 -8.07 20.74
N CYS A 154 37.90 -7.82 20.75
CA CYS A 154 38.47 -6.48 20.63
C CYS A 154 38.30 -5.95 19.21
N GLN A 155 38.55 -6.80 18.20
CA GLN A 155 38.37 -6.44 16.79
C GLN A 155 36.89 -6.22 16.47
N ARG A 156 36.02 -7.13 16.92
CA ARG A 156 34.57 -7.00 16.75
C ARG A 156 34.04 -5.69 17.33
N ARG A 157 34.43 -5.35 18.57
CA ARG A 157 34.05 -4.07 19.20
C ARG A 157 34.62 -2.85 18.47
N LEU A 158 35.85 -2.92 17.97
CA LEU A 158 36.47 -1.83 17.22
C LEU A 158 35.70 -1.54 15.93
N TYR A 159 35.40 -2.55 15.13
CA TYR A 159 34.66 -2.39 13.89
C TYR A 159 33.22 -1.97 14.14
N SER A 160 32.57 -2.48 15.19
CA SER A 160 31.27 -1.98 15.61
C SER A 160 31.31 -0.49 15.96
N ALA A 161 32.33 -0.03 16.68
CA ALA A 161 32.51 1.38 17.00
C ALA A 161 32.81 2.25 15.76
N TYR A 162 33.42 1.69 14.72
CA TYR A 162 33.64 2.41 13.46
C TYR A 162 32.35 2.65 12.69
N LEU A 163 31.37 1.75 12.80
CA LEU A 163 30.17 1.73 11.95
C LEU A 163 28.89 2.16 12.67
N CYS A 164 28.83 2.12 14.00
CA CYS A 164 27.59 2.38 14.75
C CYS A 164 27.01 3.79 14.59
N GLU A 165 27.81 4.76 14.12
CA GLU A 165 27.36 6.13 13.83
C GLU A 165 26.39 6.20 12.64
N ASP A 166 26.54 5.35 11.64
CA ASP A 166 25.76 5.37 10.39
C ASP A 166 25.03 4.06 10.08
N TYR A 167 25.38 2.97 10.78
CA TYR A 167 24.88 1.60 10.57
C TYR A 167 24.26 0.98 11.84
N HIS A 168 23.29 0.08 11.68
CA HIS A 168 22.82 -0.78 12.76
C HIS A 168 23.75 -1.99 12.81
N VAL A 169 24.62 -2.05 13.81
CA VAL A 169 25.62 -3.11 13.87
C VAL A 169 25.14 -4.25 14.76
N ILE A 170 25.17 -5.46 14.19
CA ILE A 170 24.94 -6.73 14.88
C ILE A 170 26.29 -7.42 14.97
N ASP A 171 26.60 -8.03 16.11
CA ASP A 171 27.87 -8.74 16.30
C ASP A 171 27.66 -10.24 16.52
N ALA A 172 28.54 -11.05 15.91
CA ALA A 172 28.58 -12.50 16.07
C ALA A 172 30.01 -12.96 16.37
N GLU A 173 30.15 -13.86 17.33
CA GLU A 173 31.44 -14.38 17.79
C GLU A 173 31.95 -15.59 16.98
N SER A 174 31.14 -16.13 16.07
CA SER A 174 31.50 -17.29 15.25
C SER A 174 30.63 -17.38 14.00
N GLY A 175 31.09 -18.17 13.01
CA GLY A 175 30.32 -18.44 11.81
C GLY A 175 28.97 -19.09 12.08
N GLU A 176 28.86 -20.00 13.06
CA GLU A 176 27.59 -20.63 13.41
C GLU A 176 26.58 -19.65 14.03
N ALA A 177 27.08 -18.75 14.89
CA ALA A 177 26.25 -17.68 15.47
C ALA A 177 25.77 -16.72 14.37
N ALA A 178 26.66 -16.35 13.44
CA ALA A 178 26.32 -15.50 12.30
C ALA A 178 25.25 -16.14 11.40
N LEU A 179 25.40 -17.42 11.06
CA LEU A 179 24.42 -18.16 10.27
C LEU A 179 23.06 -18.21 10.97
N SER A 180 23.04 -18.46 12.27
CA SER A 180 21.80 -18.49 13.06
C SER A 180 21.08 -17.13 13.06
N LEU A 181 21.84 -16.03 13.16
CA LEU A 181 21.29 -14.67 13.08
C LEU A 181 20.76 -14.35 11.67
N LEU A 182 21.50 -14.72 10.62
CA LEU A 182 21.11 -14.48 9.23
C LEU A 182 19.85 -15.25 8.81
N LEU A 183 19.52 -16.35 9.50
CA LEU A 183 18.27 -17.08 9.30
C LEU A 183 17.07 -16.48 10.06
N GLN A 184 17.32 -15.63 11.06
CA GLN A 184 16.28 -15.08 11.95
C GLN A 184 15.94 -13.61 11.66
N GLN A 185 16.85 -12.87 11.02
CA GLN A 185 16.67 -11.46 10.73
C GLN A 185 17.41 -11.05 9.45
N ASP A 186 16.90 -10.01 8.80
CA ASP A 186 17.49 -9.45 7.59
C ASP A 186 18.76 -8.63 7.91
N VAL A 187 19.79 -8.86 7.09
CA VAL A 187 21.09 -8.19 7.17
C VAL A 187 21.46 -7.67 5.78
N ASP A 188 21.82 -6.38 5.70
CA ASP A 188 22.13 -5.71 4.43
C ASP A 188 23.56 -5.97 3.96
N LEU A 189 24.46 -6.33 4.89
CA LEU A 189 25.87 -6.61 4.62
C LEU A 189 26.49 -7.47 5.73
N VAL A 190 27.27 -8.49 5.34
CA VAL A 190 28.10 -9.26 6.27
C VAL A 190 29.56 -8.84 6.13
N ILE A 191 30.22 -8.60 7.25
CA ILE A 191 31.66 -8.38 7.37
C ILE A 191 32.20 -9.50 8.25
N SER A 192 33.05 -10.37 7.70
CA SER A 192 33.53 -11.55 8.43
C SER A 192 35.05 -11.65 8.39
N ASP A 193 35.66 -12.03 9.50
CA ASP A 193 36.99 -12.65 9.45
C ASP A 193 36.92 -13.93 8.60
N ILE A 194 37.99 -14.20 7.87
CA ILE A 194 38.19 -15.47 7.21
C ILE A 194 38.53 -16.55 8.23
N ARG A 195 39.45 -16.27 9.16
CA ARG A 195 39.97 -17.30 10.08
C ARG A 195 39.18 -17.28 11.38
N MET A 196 38.25 -18.22 11.53
CA MET A 196 37.49 -18.40 12.77
C MET A 196 37.42 -19.88 13.15
N PRO A 197 37.33 -20.24 14.44
CA PRO A 197 37.17 -21.62 14.87
C PRO A 197 35.86 -22.24 14.39
N ARG A 198 35.89 -23.55 14.13
CA ARG A 198 34.77 -24.41 13.71
C ARG A 198 34.20 -24.08 12.33
N MET A 199 33.63 -22.90 12.16
CA MET A 199 33.13 -22.39 10.89
C MET A 199 33.90 -21.13 10.49
N ASP A 200 34.77 -21.29 9.49
CA ASP A 200 35.53 -20.19 8.91
C ASP A 200 34.65 -19.31 8.00
N GLY A 201 35.12 -18.11 7.67
CA GLY A 201 34.34 -17.15 6.87
C GLY A 201 34.01 -17.65 5.46
N LEU A 202 34.88 -18.47 4.86
CA LEU A 202 34.64 -19.07 3.55
C LEU A 202 33.51 -20.11 3.60
N SER A 203 33.48 -20.92 4.66
CA SER A 203 32.45 -21.92 4.92
C SER A 203 31.12 -21.26 5.25
N LEU A 204 31.14 -20.15 6.00
CA LEU A 204 29.96 -19.31 6.23
C LEU A 204 29.39 -18.80 4.90
N LYS A 205 30.19 -18.17 4.03
CA LYS A 205 29.72 -17.68 2.71
C LYS A 205 29.15 -18.81 1.85
N LYS A 206 29.78 -19.99 1.85
CA LYS A 206 29.27 -21.19 1.15
C LYS A 206 27.93 -21.67 1.72
N ALA A 207 27.73 -21.60 3.04
CA ALA A 207 26.46 -21.95 3.65
C ALA A 207 25.35 -20.96 3.24
N LEU A 208 25.65 -19.66 3.23
CA LEU A 208 24.70 -18.62 2.81
C LEU A 208 24.27 -18.77 1.34
N HIS A 209 25.17 -19.20 0.46
CA HIS A 209 24.82 -19.47 -0.95
C HIS A 209 23.80 -20.61 -1.13
N LYS A 210 23.55 -21.44 -0.11
CA LYS A 210 22.55 -22.52 -0.19
C LYS A 210 21.16 -22.08 0.22
N GLU A 211 21.03 -20.93 0.88
CA GLU A 211 19.77 -20.43 1.43
C GLU A 211 19.23 -19.28 0.57
N SER A 212 17.99 -19.40 0.08
CA SER A 212 17.38 -18.41 -0.84
C SER A 212 17.37 -16.98 -0.29
N ASN A 213 17.20 -16.84 1.03
CA ASN A 213 17.05 -15.54 1.69
C ASN A 213 18.39 -14.82 1.93
N THR A 214 19.53 -15.52 1.82
CA THR A 214 20.87 -14.95 2.07
C THR A 214 21.79 -15.04 0.85
N LEU A 215 21.31 -15.65 -0.24
CA LEU A 215 22.04 -15.87 -1.49
C LEU A 215 22.67 -14.59 -2.05
N LEU A 216 21.94 -13.47 -1.95
CA LEU A 216 22.35 -12.18 -2.51
C LEU A 216 22.84 -11.19 -1.45
N THR A 217 23.03 -11.63 -0.21
CA THR A 217 23.56 -10.75 0.85
C THR A 217 25.02 -10.41 0.53
N PRO A 218 25.37 -9.12 0.39
CA PRO A 218 26.74 -8.70 0.13
C PRO A 218 27.67 -9.14 1.26
N PHE A 219 28.92 -9.46 0.91
CA PHE A 219 29.87 -10.04 1.84
C PHE A 219 31.27 -9.45 1.69
N ILE A 220 31.82 -8.94 2.78
CA ILE A 220 33.18 -8.38 2.87
C ILE A 220 34.03 -9.28 3.77
N PHE A 221 35.19 -9.68 3.27
CA PHE A 221 36.17 -10.42 4.08
C PHE A 221 37.18 -9.52 4.77
N LEU A 222 37.51 -9.84 6.02
CA LEU A 222 38.67 -9.30 6.72
C LEU A 222 39.75 -10.39 6.76
N THR A 223 40.96 -10.08 6.31
CA THR A 223 42.05 -11.07 6.22
C THR A 223 43.41 -10.49 6.60
N TYR A 224 44.35 -11.31 7.03
CA TYR A 224 45.75 -10.93 7.12
C TYR A 224 46.44 -11.06 5.75
N ALA A 225 47.52 -10.31 5.53
CA ALA A 225 48.28 -10.27 4.27
C ALA A 225 49.16 -11.51 4.02
N ASP A 226 49.06 -12.55 4.85
CA ASP A 226 50.05 -13.61 4.99
C ASP A 226 49.77 -14.85 4.11
N ASN A 227 48.63 -14.92 3.41
CA ASN A 227 48.29 -16.09 2.60
C ASN A 227 47.55 -15.76 1.28
N PRO A 228 48.25 -15.75 0.12
CA PRO A 228 47.65 -15.45 -1.18
C PRO A 228 46.67 -16.52 -1.70
N GLU A 229 46.79 -17.79 -1.28
CA GLU A 229 45.88 -18.88 -1.71
C GLU A 229 44.46 -18.70 -1.14
N ILE A 230 44.37 -18.13 0.07
CA ILE A 230 43.10 -17.79 0.71
C ILE A 230 42.38 -16.67 -0.07
N LEU A 231 43.14 -15.70 -0.58
CA LEU A 231 42.59 -14.61 -1.37
C LEU A 231 42.03 -15.10 -2.71
N GLU A 232 42.74 -16.00 -3.38
CA GLU A 232 42.29 -16.63 -4.63
C GLU A 232 41.01 -17.47 -4.40
N SER A 233 40.98 -18.23 -3.31
CA SER A 233 39.80 -19.01 -2.90
C SER A 233 38.58 -18.12 -2.60
N ALA A 234 38.79 -16.96 -1.97
CA ALA A 234 37.74 -15.99 -1.70
C ALA A 234 37.21 -15.35 -3.00
N MET A 235 38.09 -15.00 -3.94
CA MET A 235 37.69 -14.47 -5.26
C MET A 235 36.83 -15.46 -6.05
N GLY A 236 37.14 -16.76 -5.98
CA GLY A 236 36.35 -17.82 -6.62
C GLY A 236 34.91 -17.97 -6.09
N LEU A 237 34.60 -17.42 -4.91
CA LEU A 237 33.27 -17.46 -4.29
C LEU A 237 32.39 -16.25 -4.66
N GLY A 238 32.88 -15.32 -5.49
CA GLY A 238 32.11 -14.15 -5.92
C GLY A 238 31.92 -13.12 -4.79
N ILE A 239 33.00 -12.79 -4.09
CA ILE A 239 33.00 -11.80 -3.00
C ILE A 239 32.81 -10.37 -3.50
N ASP A 240 32.18 -9.53 -2.68
CA ASP A 240 31.92 -8.13 -3.02
C ASP A 240 33.11 -7.22 -2.71
N ASP A 241 33.85 -7.52 -1.64
CA ASP A 241 35.10 -6.86 -1.28
C ASP A 241 35.94 -7.68 -0.28
N TYR A 242 37.18 -7.25 -0.06
CA TYR A 242 38.01 -7.71 1.05
C TYR A 242 38.90 -6.58 1.59
N LEU A 243 39.24 -6.65 2.88
CA LEU A 243 40.10 -5.70 3.58
C LEU A 243 41.23 -6.43 4.31
N ILE A 244 42.44 -5.88 4.20
CA ILE A 244 43.63 -6.42 4.86
C ILE A 244 43.75 -5.83 6.26
N LYS A 245 43.86 -6.68 7.29
CA LYS A 245 44.11 -6.31 8.68
C LYS A 245 45.57 -5.81 8.83
N PRO A 246 45.83 -4.71 9.57
CA PRO A 246 44.88 -3.93 10.37
C PRO A 246 44.03 -2.97 9.51
N VAL A 247 42.71 -2.96 9.77
CA VAL A 247 41.73 -2.16 9.02
C VAL A 247 41.51 -0.81 9.69
N SER A 248 41.65 0.28 8.93
CA SER A 248 41.38 1.65 9.40
C SER A 248 39.89 2.02 9.27
N LYS A 249 39.39 2.93 10.13
CA LYS A 249 38.00 3.44 10.05
C LYS A 249 37.62 3.95 8.65
N PRO A 250 38.44 4.78 7.98
CA PRO A 250 38.11 5.27 6.63
C PRO A 250 38.01 4.15 5.59
N ALA A 251 38.92 3.16 5.62
CA ALA A 251 38.92 2.06 4.67
C ALA A 251 37.67 1.18 4.84
N LEU A 252 37.28 0.89 6.08
CA LEU A 252 36.09 0.10 6.39
C LEU A 252 34.81 0.81 5.88
N ILE A 253 34.64 2.09 6.23
CA ILE A 253 33.45 2.87 5.82
C ILE A 253 33.36 2.95 4.28
N GLN A 254 34.49 3.19 3.61
CA GLN A 254 34.53 3.29 2.15
C GLN A 254 34.12 1.97 1.47
N SER A 255 34.64 0.85 1.97
CA SER A 255 34.31 -0.50 1.48
C SER A 255 32.82 -0.81 1.67
N VAL A 256 32.31 -0.64 2.89
CA VAL A 256 30.89 -0.82 3.25
C VAL A 256 29.98 0.01 2.33
N THR A 257 30.26 1.32 2.23
CA THR A 257 29.45 2.25 1.41
C THR A 257 29.45 1.84 -0.05
N ARG A 258 30.61 1.47 -0.61
CA ARG A 258 30.74 1.05 -2.00
C ARG A 258 29.95 -0.22 -2.29
N VAL A 259 30.06 -1.23 -1.43
CA VAL A 259 29.39 -2.52 -1.58
C VAL A 259 27.87 -2.36 -1.49
N LEU A 260 27.38 -1.65 -0.47
CA LEU A 260 25.93 -1.40 -0.31
C LEU A 260 25.35 -0.62 -1.51
N ASN A 261 26.04 0.42 -1.99
CA ASN A 261 25.60 1.18 -3.15
C ASN A 261 25.56 0.33 -4.43
N ARG A 262 26.57 -0.51 -4.65
CA ARG A 262 26.62 -1.41 -5.81
C ARG A 262 25.50 -2.44 -5.76
N SER A 263 25.28 -3.06 -4.60
CA SER A 263 24.18 -4.00 -4.38
C SER A 263 22.84 -3.35 -4.73
N ALA A 264 22.55 -2.19 -4.15
CA ALA A 264 21.33 -1.42 -4.42
C ALA A 264 21.17 -1.06 -5.91
N GLN A 265 22.26 -0.74 -6.61
CA GLN A 265 22.24 -0.44 -8.04
C GLN A 265 21.89 -1.67 -8.90
N ILE A 266 22.45 -2.85 -8.57
CA ILE A 266 22.19 -4.11 -9.28
C ILE A 266 20.71 -4.50 -9.13
N TYR A 267 20.18 -4.45 -7.89
CA TYR A 267 18.76 -4.69 -7.64
C TYR A 267 17.86 -3.75 -8.45
N ARG A 268 18.21 -2.46 -8.50
CA ARG A 268 17.46 -1.47 -9.29
C ARG A 268 17.48 -1.82 -10.78
N GLN A 269 18.64 -2.15 -11.36
CA GLN A 269 18.76 -2.48 -12.78
C GLN A 269 18.02 -3.76 -13.17
N LEU A 270 18.05 -4.79 -12.34
CA LEU A 270 17.30 -6.04 -12.56
C LEU A 270 15.80 -5.77 -12.56
N THR A 271 15.34 -5.00 -11.57
CA THR A 271 13.96 -4.56 -11.44
C THR A 271 13.52 -3.75 -12.67
N ASP A 272 14.34 -2.78 -13.11
CA ASP A 272 14.03 -1.92 -14.26
C ASP A 272 13.91 -2.72 -15.58
N ARG A 273 14.75 -3.73 -15.80
CA ARG A 273 14.72 -4.56 -17.02
C ARG A 273 13.49 -5.45 -17.12
N VAL A 274 13.10 -6.09 -16.02
CA VAL A 274 11.85 -6.87 -15.94
C VAL A 274 10.65 -5.95 -16.13
N ASN A 275 10.71 -4.77 -15.52
CA ASN A 275 9.63 -3.80 -15.53
C ASN A 275 9.34 -3.22 -16.92
N LYS A 276 10.35 -2.84 -17.73
CA LYS A 276 10.09 -2.05 -18.95
C LYS A 276 9.17 -2.75 -19.96
N ARG A 277 9.41 -4.03 -20.28
CA ARG A 277 8.60 -4.75 -21.29
C ARG A 277 7.18 -5.05 -20.85
N ILE A 278 6.97 -5.32 -19.56
CA ILE A 278 5.63 -5.63 -19.02
C ILE A 278 4.85 -4.33 -18.79
N THR A 279 5.53 -3.26 -18.34
CA THR A 279 4.91 -1.94 -18.12
C THR A 279 4.32 -1.38 -19.41
N ASP A 280 5.03 -1.47 -20.54
CA ASP A 280 4.52 -0.95 -21.82
C ASP A 280 3.21 -1.64 -22.24
N SER A 281 3.03 -2.93 -21.94
CA SER A 281 1.83 -3.71 -22.31
C SER A 281 0.61 -3.44 -21.41
N LEU A 282 0.83 -2.89 -20.22
CA LEU A 282 -0.22 -2.60 -19.23
C LEU A 282 -0.36 -1.11 -18.96
N THR A 283 0.40 -0.28 -19.67
CA THR A 283 0.21 1.17 -19.66
C THR A 283 -1.21 1.48 -20.13
N PRO A 284 -2.01 2.22 -19.32
CA PRO A 284 -3.37 2.59 -19.69
C PRO A 284 -3.42 3.17 -21.09
N SER A 285 -4.14 2.49 -21.99
CA SER A 285 -4.29 2.92 -23.38
C SER A 285 -5.67 2.56 -23.90
N LEU A 286 -6.20 3.44 -24.77
CA LEU A 286 -7.49 3.28 -25.40
C LEU A 286 -7.40 3.65 -26.89
N PRO A 287 -8.21 3.01 -27.76
CA PRO A 287 -8.36 3.48 -29.12
C PRO A 287 -9.02 4.86 -29.11
N LYS A 288 -8.49 5.82 -29.89
CA LYS A 288 -9.05 7.18 -29.95
C LYS A 288 -10.52 7.19 -30.39
N LYS A 289 -10.88 6.32 -31.32
CA LYS A 289 -12.25 6.14 -31.81
C LYS A 289 -12.55 4.65 -32.02
N ALA A 290 -13.66 4.17 -31.48
CA ALA A 290 -14.17 2.82 -31.72
C ALA A 290 -15.66 2.75 -31.38
N TYR A 291 -16.43 1.94 -32.11
CA TYR A 291 -17.85 1.65 -31.80
C TYR A 291 -18.76 2.88 -31.66
N GLY A 292 -18.52 3.96 -32.42
CA GLY A 292 -19.29 5.20 -32.29
C GLY A 292 -18.92 6.05 -31.07
N TRP A 293 -17.80 5.73 -30.41
CA TRP A 293 -17.25 6.46 -29.27
C TRP A 293 -15.91 7.11 -29.64
N GLU A 294 -15.68 8.29 -29.09
CA GLU A 294 -14.39 8.95 -29.02
C GLU A 294 -13.92 8.95 -27.56
N MET A 295 -12.67 8.53 -27.34
CA MET A 295 -12.19 8.13 -26.03
C MET A 295 -10.75 8.55 -25.81
N THR A 296 -10.40 8.87 -24.58
CA THR A 296 -9.03 9.19 -24.19
C THR A 296 -8.78 8.74 -22.76
N VAL A 297 -7.52 8.40 -22.47
CA VAL A 297 -7.05 8.05 -21.14
C VAL A 297 -5.78 8.85 -20.85
N ILE A 298 -5.69 9.38 -19.65
CA ILE A 298 -4.50 10.06 -19.17
C ILE A 298 -4.24 9.64 -17.72
N SER A 299 -2.98 9.36 -17.40
CA SER A 299 -2.57 8.92 -16.07
C SER A 299 -1.38 9.73 -15.53
N ARG A 300 -1.22 9.72 -14.21
CA ARG A 300 -0.08 10.25 -13.44
C ARG A 300 0.34 9.16 -12.47
N ASN A 301 1.57 8.67 -12.61
CA ASN A 301 2.09 7.60 -11.76
C ASN A 301 3.10 8.15 -10.75
N THR A 302 3.06 7.65 -9.52
CA THR A 302 3.89 8.08 -8.40
C THR A 302 5.05 7.11 -8.14
N GLY A 303 5.89 6.83 -9.14
CA GLY A 303 7.06 5.98 -8.94
C GLY A 303 7.50 5.18 -10.16
N ILE A 304 7.94 3.93 -9.93
CA ILE A 304 8.54 3.05 -10.95
C ILE A 304 7.47 2.40 -11.86
N GLY A 305 6.18 2.57 -11.59
CA GLY A 305 5.05 2.16 -12.44
C GLY A 305 3.83 1.83 -11.59
N GLY A 306 2.65 2.24 -12.06
CA GLY A 306 1.46 2.33 -11.20
C GLY A 306 0.60 1.07 -11.05
N GLY A 307 -0.30 1.12 -10.07
CA GLY A 307 -1.34 0.12 -9.79
C GLY A 307 -2.56 0.22 -10.74
N ASP A 308 -2.74 1.38 -11.35
CA ASP A 308 -3.85 1.66 -12.26
C ASP A 308 -3.73 0.90 -13.59
N LEU A 309 -4.80 0.23 -13.98
CA LEU A 309 -4.94 -0.46 -15.27
C LEU A 309 -6.18 0.03 -16.01
N VAL A 310 -6.03 0.18 -17.33
CA VAL A 310 -7.16 0.37 -18.24
C VAL A 310 -7.12 -0.73 -19.30
N LEU A 311 -8.12 -1.61 -19.27
CA LEU A 311 -8.25 -2.75 -20.16
C LEU A 311 -9.49 -2.57 -21.02
N HIS A 312 -9.41 -2.89 -22.30
CA HIS A 312 -10.56 -2.84 -23.18
C HIS A 312 -10.60 -4.06 -24.11
N ARG A 313 -11.81 -4.43 -24.53
CA ARG A 313 -12.07 -5.48 -25.52
C ARG A 313 -13.34 -5.13 -26.27
N GLY A 314 -13.31 -5.24 -27.60
CA GLY A 314 -14.50 -5.05 -28.42
C GLY A 314 -14.83 -6.30 -29.23
N ASN A 315 -16.12 -6.46 -29.50
CA ASN A 315 -16.66 -7.40 -30.48
C ASN A 315 -17.36 -6.60 -31.59
N SER A 316 -18.09 -7.21 -32.52
CA SER A 316 -18.71 -6.47 -33.64
C SER A 316 -19.73 -5.38 -33.26
N ARG A 317 -20.25 -5.34 -32.01
CA ARG A 317 -21.38 -4.49 -31.61
C ARG A 317 -21.09 -3.58 -30.41
N CYS A 318 -20.24 -4.01 -29.49
CA CYS A 318 -19.95 -3.26 -28.28
C CYS A 318 -18.49 -3.39 -27.85
N MET A 319 -18.09 -2.51 -26.94
CA MET A 319 -16.78 -2.55 -26.30
C MET A 319 -16.93 -2.58 -24.79
N MET A 320 -16.30 -3.56 -24.14
CA MET A 320 -16.08 -3.56 -22.70
C MET A 320 -14.81 -2.79 -22.35
N LEU A 321 -14.90 -1.96 -21.34
CA LEU A 321 -13.85 -1.14 -20.76
C LEU A 321 -13.80 -1.40 -19.26
N ASN A 322 -12.61 -1.67 -18.73
CA ASN A 322 -12.35 -1.86 -17.32
C ASN A 322 -11.29 -0.87 -16.85
N VAL A 323 -11.62 -0.09 -15.83
CA VAL A 323 -10.67 0.75 -15.09
C VAL A 323 -10.48 0.11 -13.73
N VAL A 324 -9.24 -0.25 -13.42
CA VAL A 324 -8.88 -1.00 -12.23
C VAL A 324 -7.81 -0.23 -11.51
N ASP A 325 -7.89 -0.23 -10.19
CA ASP A 325 -6.91 0.40 -9.31
C ASP A 325 -6.51 -0.64 -8.27
N ILE A 326 -5.22 -0.91 -8.16
CA ILE A 326 -4.68 -1.88 -7.22
C ILE A 326 -4.07 -1.11 -6.07
N MET A 327 -4.59 -1.35 -4.87
CA MET A 327 -4.21 -0.58 -3.70
C MET A 327 -2.71 -0.74 -3.42
N GLY A 328 -2.02 0.40 -3.39
CA GLY A 328 -0.59 0.50 -3.14
C GLY A 328 0.16 1.10 -4.33
N HIS A 329 1.35 1.62 -4.06
CA HIS A 329 2.14 2.38 -5.04
C HIS A 329 3.59 1.86 -5.14
N ASP A 330 3.85 0.66 -4.62
CA ASP A 330 5.17 0.05 -4.55
C ASP A 330 5.39 -1.01 -5.65
N VAL A 331 6.56 -1.66 -5.63
CA VAL A 331 6.89 -2.72 -6.61
C VAL A 331 5.93 -3.92 -6.48
N THR A 332 5.35 -4.13 -5.31
CA THR A 332 4.36 -5.18 -5.03
C THR A 332 3.07 -4.92 -5.78
N ALA A 333 2.47 -3.73 -5.62
CA ALA A 333 1.26 -3.32 -6.33
C ALA A 333 1.44 -3.43 -7.86
N LYS A 334 2.63 -3.07 -8.35
CA LYS A 334 3.00 -3.20 -9.76
C LYS A 334 3.09 -4.65 -10.23
N PHE A 335 3.62 -5.56 -9.42
CA PHE A 335 3.62 -6.98 -9.77
C PHE A 335 2.18 -7.53 -9.84
N PHE A 336 1.33 -7.14 -8.90
CA PHE A 336 -0.07 -7.56 -8.91
C PHE A 336 -0.87 -6.94 -10.05
N SER A 337 -0.52 -5.74 -10.52
CA SER A 337 -1.12 -5.18 -11.73
C SER A 337 -0.85 -6.02 -12.97
N TYR A 338 0.29 -6.73 -13.00
CA TYR A 338 0.59 -7.69 -14.04
C TYR A 338 -0.26 -8.96 -13.93
N ALA A 339 -0.40 -9.50 -12.71
CA ALA A 339 -1.21 -10.69 -12.45
C ALA A 339 -2.69 -10.45 -12.77
N PHE A 340 -3.28 -9.39 -12.20
CA PHE A 340 -4.67 -9.02 -12.46
C PHE A 340 -4.89 -8.60 -13.91
N GLY A 341 -3.94 -7.92 -14.54
CA GLY A 341 -4.02 -7.56 -15.95
C GLY A 341 -4.16 -8.78 -16.87
N GLY A 342 -3.36 -9.82 -16.64
CA GLY A 342 -3.48 -11.10 -17.36
C GLY A 342 -4.80 -11.81 -17.06
N TYR A 343 -5.17 -11.87 -15.79
CA TYR A 343 -6.39 -12.54 -15.33
C TYR A 343 -7.66 -11.93 -15.92
N LEU A 344 -7.80 -10.60 -15.81
CA LEU A 344 -8.94 -9.86 -16.35
C LEU A 344 -9.05 -10.00 -17.86
N ARG A 345 -7.93 -9.97 -18.61
CA ARG A 345 -7.96 -10.22 -20.06
C ARG A 345 -8.54 -11.60 -20.38
N GLY A 346 -8.22 -12.61 -19.56
CA GLY A 346 -8.79 -13.96 -19.67
C GLY A 346 -10.29 -13.99 -19.38
N LEU A 347 -10.73 -13.35 -18.30
CA LEU A 347 -12.15 -13.24 -17.95
C LEU A 347 -12.95 -12.51 -19.04
N MET A 348 -12.45 -11.37 -19.51
CA MET A 348 -13.07 -10.57 -20.57
C MET A 348 -13.30 -11.37 -21.86
N TYR A 349 -12.49 -12.39 -22.15
CA TYR A 349 -12.65 -13.23 -23.34
C TYR A 349 -13.93 -14.08 -23.32
N HIS A 350 -14.40 -14.46 -22.13
CA HIS A 350 -15.49 -15.42 -21.94
C HIS A 350 -16.83 -14.76 -21.62
N ILE A 351 -16.86 -13.42 -21.52
CA ILE A 351 -18.01 -12.66 -21.03
C ILE A 351 -18.85 -12.04 -22.14
N ASP A 352 -18.35 -12.03 -23.40
CA ASP A 352 -19.04 -11.49 -24.57
C ASP A 352 -20.43 -12.12 -24.85
N HIS A 353 -20.75 -13.27 -24.23
CA HIS A 353 -22.02 -14.00 -24.40
C HIS A 353 -22.97 -13.92 -23.19
N GLU A 354 -22.56 -13.26 -22.12
CA GLU A 354 -23.35 -13.14 -20.89
C GLU A 354 -24.44 -12.07 -21.04
N THR A 355 -25.56 -12.25 -20.32
CA THR A 355 -26.67 -11.29 -20.33
C THR A 355 -26.35 -9.98 -19.59
N ASN A 356 -25.54 -10.05 -18.53
CA ASN A 356 -25.11 -8.90 -17.73
C ASN A 356 -23.57 -8.85 -17.61
N PRO A 357 -22.86 -8.53 -18.70
CA PRO A 357 -21.41 -8.71 -18.80
C PRO A 357 -20.60 -8.03 -17.68
N CYS A 358 -20.98 -6.80 -17.28
CA CYS A 358 -20.26 -6.07 -16.25
C CYS A 358 -20.37 -6.76 -14.88
N THR A 359 -21.59 -7.13 -14.48
CA THR A 359 -21.81 -7.79 -13.18
C THR A 359 -21.15 -9.16 -13.11
N THR A 360 -21.22 -9.94 -14.20
CA THR A 360 -20.58 -11.26 -14.28
C THR A 360 -19.07 -11.16 -14.20
N LEU A 361 -18.44 -10.16 -14.84
CA LEU A 361 -17.02 -9.90 -14.72
C LEU A 361 -16.63 -9.62 -13.27
N LEU A 362 -17.34 -8.70 -12.62
CA LEU A 362 -17.03 -8.26 -11.27
C LEU A 362 -17.22 -9.36 -10.23
N SER A 363 -18.28 -10.18 -10.35
CA SER A 363 -18.46 -11.34 -9.47
C SER A 363 -17.34 -12.35 -9.62
N ARG A 364 -16.96 -12.73 -10.86
CA ARG A 364 -15.84 -13.64 -11.09
C ARG A 364 -14.51 -13.07 -10.60
N LEU A 365 -14.28 -11.77 -10.82
CA LEU A 365 -13.10 -11.08 -10.31
C LEU A 365 -13.03 -11.14 -8.78
N SER A 366 -14.17 -10.91 -8.11
CA SER A 366 -14.27 -10.92 -6.65
C SER A 366 -14.02 -12.30 -6.06
N ASP A 367 -14.64 -13.34 -6.62
CA ASP A 367 -14.42 -14.73 -6.18
C ASP A 367 -12.95 -15.12 -6.35
N SER A 368 -12.32 -14.69 -7.45
CA SER A 368 -10.90 -14.98 -7.72
C SER A 368 -9.95 -14.20 -6.82
N ALA A 369 -10.26 -12.93 -6.54
CA ALA A 369 -9.52 -12.13 -5.58
C ALA A 369 -9.69 -12.65 -4.13
N LEU A 370 -10.68 -13.51 -3.86
CA LEU A 370 -10.84 -14.15 -2.56
C LEU A 370 -10.14 -15.51 -2.47
N GLU A 371 -10.30 -16.35 -3.49
CA GLU A 371 -9.93 -17.77 -3.45
C GLU A 371 -8.51 -18.06 -3.95
N ASP A 372 -7.99 -17.26 -4.89
CA ASP A 372 -6.69 -17.51 -5.50
C ASP A 372 -5.56 -17.05 -4.57
N GLY A 373 -4.67 -17.97 -4.21
CA GLY A 373 -3.61 -17.71 -3.23
C GLY A 373 -2.59 -16.63 -3.64
N LEU A 374 -2.52 -16.29 -4.94
CA LEU A 374 -1.75 -15.16 -5.43
C LEU A 374 -2.60 -13.89 -5.41
N LEU A 375 -3.77 -13.89 -6.05
CA LEU A 375 -4.59 -12.68 -6.21
C LEU A 375 -5.16 -12.14 -4.89
N SER A 376 -5.35 -13.01 -3.89
CA SER A 376 -5.86 -12.63 -2.57
C SER A 376 -4.89 -11.82 -1.71
N GLN A 377 -3.66 -11.60 -2.17
CA GLN A 377 -2.62 -10.88 -1.43
C GLN A 377 -2.78 -9.36 -1.51
N VAL A 378 -3.60 -8.84 -2.44
CA VAL A 378 -3.85 -7.41 -2.58
C VAL A 378 -5.33 -7.11 -2.78
N ILE A 379 -5.70 -5.88 -2.45
CA ILE A 379 -7.04 -5.35 -2.68
C ILE A 379 -6.99 -4.51 -3.95
N LEU A 380 -8.09 -4.52 -4.70
CA LEU A 380 -8.27 -3.69 -5.87
C LEU A 380 -9.66 -3.06 -5.88
N THR A 381 -9.85 -2.09 -6.75
CA THR A 381 -11.16 -1.60 -7.16
C THR A 381 -11.32 -1.81 -8.66
N CYS A 382 -12.55 -1.97 -9.14
CA CYS A 382 -12.82 -2.08 -10.58
C CYS A 382 -14.11 -1.39 -10.98
N CYS A 383 -14.06 -0.60 -12.05
CA CYS A 383 -15.21 -0.12 -12.79
C CYS A 383 -15.24 -0.79 -14.16
N SER A 384 -16.33 -1.50 -14.44
CA SER A 384 -16.59 -2.16 -15.71
C SER A 384 -17.71 -1.44 -16.46
N ALA A 385 -17.46 -1.08 -17.71
CA ALA A 385 -18.42 -0.42 -18.58
C ALA A 385 -18.52 -1.12 -19.95
N VAL A 386 -19.73 -1.34 -20.44
CA VAL A 386 -20.02 -1.84 -21.80
C VAL A 386 -20.61 -0.70 -22.61
N LEU A 387 -19.89 -0.30 -23.67
CA LEU A 387 -20.21 0.77 -24.58
C LEU A 387 -20.86 0.20 -25.84
N SER A 388 -22.11 0.58 -26.12
CA SER A 388 -22.85 0.18 -27.33
C SER A 388 -22.85 1.29 -28.37
N ASP A 389 -22.96 0.94 -29.66
CA ASP A 389 -22.96 1.87 -30.79
C ASP A 389 -24.11 2.89 -30.80
N ASN A 390 -25.24 2.55 -30.17
CA ASN A 390 -26.41 3.41 -30.05
C ASN A 390 -26.29 4.51 -28.98
N GLY A 391 -25.16 4.60 -28.28
CA GLY A 391 -24.93 5.57 -27.20
C GLY A 391 -25.36 5.08 -25.81
N LYS A 392 -25.76 3.80 -25.69
CA LYS A 392 -26.03 3.12 -24.41
C LYS A 392 -24.71 2.74 -23.73
N ILE A 393 -24.61 3.00 -22.45
CA ILE A 393 -23.55 2.52 -21.57
C ILE A 393 -24.18 1.73 -20.42
N GLU A 394 -23.72 0.51 -20.21
CA GLU A 394 -23.98 -0.26 -19.00
C GLU A 394 -22.74 -0.21 -18.12
N VAL A 395 -22.87 0.18 -16.85
CA VAL A 395 -21.73 0.33 -15.94
C VAL A 395 -22.01 -0.34 -14.60
N ALA A 396 -21.01 -1.03 -14.07
CA ALA A 396 -21.00 -1.59 -12.71
C ALA A 396 -19.66 -1.27 -12.04
N THR A 397 -19.66 -1.13 -10.73
CA THR A 397 -18.45 -0.86 -9.95
C THR A 397 -18.29 -1.85 -8.80
N ALA A 398 -17.05 -2.13 -8.42
CA ALA A 398 -16.66 -2.94 -7.28
C ALA A 398 -15.63 -2.17 -6.46
N GLY A 399 -16.10 -1.47 -5.43
CA GLY A 399 -15.32 -0.55 -4.59
C GLY A 399 -14.75 0.68 -5.31
N HIS A 400 -14.91 0.78 -6.62
CA HIS A 400 -14.36 1.85 -7.45
C HIS A 400 -15.20 3.12 -7.36
N PRO A 401 -14.58 4.32 -7.46
CA PRO A 401 -15.33 5.58 -7.52
C PRO A 401 -16.40 5.58 -8.60
N ALA A 402 -17.58 6.09 -8.25
CA ALA A 402 -18.68 6.22 -9.19
C ALA A 402 -18.32 7.20 -10.34
N PRO A 403 -18.58 6.85 -11.61
CA PRO A 403 -18.28 7.73 -12.73
C PRO A 403 -19.12 9.01 -12.74
N PHE A 404 -18.58 10.07 -13.35
CA PHE A 404 -19.32 11.32 -13.58
C PHE A 404 -19.92 11.37 -14.98
N LYS A 405 -21.23 11.62 -15.06
CA LYS A 405 -21.88 12.10 -16.28
C LYS A 405 -21.77 13.63 -16.32
N ILE A 406 -21.23 14.14 -17.42
CA ILE A 406 -20.93 15.56 -17.62
C ILE A 406 -21.83 16.08 -18.74
N SER A 407 -22.59 17.12 -18.44
CA SER A 407 -23.46 17.82 -19.38
C SER A 407 -23.14 19.32 -19.40
N PRO A 408 -23.68 20.11 -20.34
CA PRO A 408 -23.48 21.56 -20.34
C PRO A 408 -23.99 22.25 -19.06
N THR A 409 -25.01 21.68 -18.41
CA THR A 409 -25.67 22.27 -17.25
C THR A 409 -25.13 21.77 -15.92
N CYS A 410 -24.71 20.51 -15.83
CA CYS A 410 -24.20 19.92 -14.59
C CYS A 410 -23.20 18.77 -14.80
N THR A 411 -22.42 18.49 -13.75
CA THR A 411 -21.64 17.27 -13.58
C THR A 411 -22.28 16.44 -12.47
N GLN A 412 -22.72 15.22 -12.77
CA GLN A 412 -23.50 14.37 -11.85
C GLN A 412 -22.81 13.01 -11.68
N LEU A 413 -22.72 12.54 -10.43
CA LEU A 413 -22.32 11.16 -10.12
C LEU A 413 -23.40 10.18 -10.57
N ILE A 414 -22.97 9.12 -11.25
CA ILE A 414 -23.85 8.00 -11.58
C ILE A 414 -24.02 7.17 -10.31
N ASP A 415 -25.27 6.89 -9.94
CA ASP A 415 -25.61 6.11 -8.75
C ASP A 415 -25.32 4.62 -9.00
N VAL A 416 -24.04 4.26 -8.91
CA VAL A 416 -23.52 2.91 -9.07
C VAL A 416 -22.46 2.65 -8.01
N GLY A 417 -22.54 1.51 -7.35
CA GLY A 417 -21.65 1.10 -6.28
C GLY A 417 -21.51 -0.41 -6.23
N GLY A 418 -20.55 -0.86 -5.44
CA GLY A 418 -20.37 -2.28 -5.14
C GLY A 418 -19.28 -2.48 -4.11
N ILE A 419 -19.27 -3.65 -3.48
CA ILE A 419 -18.24 -4.02 -2.50
C ILE A 419 -16.88 -4.23 -3.19
N LEU A 420 -15.79 -4.00 -2.47
CA LEU A 420 -14.45 -4.34 -2.96
C LEU A 420 -14.37 -5.83 -3.37
N PRO A 421 -13.75 -6.16 -4.51
CA PRO A 421 -13.42 -7.53 -4.88
C PRO A 421 -12.63 -8.25 -3.78
N GLY A 422 -12.90 -9.54 -3.58
CA GLY A 422 -12.12 -10.38 -2.68
C GLY A 422 -12.48 -10.25 -1.19
N VAL A 423 -13.50 -9.46 -0.83
CA VAL A 423 -13.89 -9.25 0.58
C VAL A 423 -14.88 -10.28 1.08
N ILE A 424 -15.83 -10.71 0.23
CA ILE A 424 -16.86 -11.68 0.59
C ILE A 424 -17.03 -12.72 -0.51
N TYR A 425 -17.41 -13.93 -0.11
CA TYR A 425 -17.76 -15.01 -1.04
C TYR A 425 -19.10 -14.71 -1.71
N GLY A 426 -19.19 -14.87 -3.03
CA GLY A 426 -20.43 -14.66 -3.77
C GLY A 426 -20.88 -13.19 -3.74
N ALA A 427 -19.94 -12.26 -3.92
CA ALA A 427 -20.25 -10.84 -4.00
C ALA A 427 -21.19 -10.57 -5.20
N ASN A 428 -22.33 -9.93 -4.91
CA ASN A 428 -23.29 -9.51 -5.93
C ASN A 428 -23.02 -8.05 -6.32
N TYR A 429 -22.94 -7.82 -7.62
CA TYR A 429 -22.75 -6.51 -8.23
C TYR A 429 -23.97 -6.13 -9.05
N GLU A 430 -24.32 -4.85 -8.99
CA GLU A 430 -25.40 -4.29 -9.79
C GLU A 430 -24.85 -3.37 -10.87
N SER A 431 -25.50 -3.38 -12.04
CA SER A 431 -25.16 -2.49 -13.14
C SER A 431 -26.29 -1.50 -13.38
N ILE A 432 -25.93 -0.26 -13.70
CA ILE A 432 -26.86 0.76 -14.16
C ILE A 432 -26.67 1.02 -15.66
N THR A 433 -27.76 1.28 -16.36
CA THR A 433 -27.73 1.70 -17.77
C THR A 433 -27.94 3.21 -17.85
N ILE A 434 -27.07 3.88 -18.61
CA ILE A 434 -27.19 5.29 -18.95
C ILE A 434 -27.12 5.49 -20.47
N TYR A 435 -27.58 6.66 -20.92
CA TYR A 435 -27.44 7.11 -22.30
C TYR A 435 -26.71 8.45 -22.33
N LEU A 436 -25.78 8.59 -23.27
CA LEU A 436 -25.05 9.84 -23.52
C LEU A 436 -25.57 10.51 -24.79
N ALA A 437 -25.93 11.79 -24.68
CA ALA A 437 -26.15 12.65 -25.83
C ALA A 437 -24.82 13.11 -26.46
N ASN A 438 -24.87 13.66 -27.68
CA ASN A 438 -23.67 14.08 -28.43
C ASN A 438 -22.87 15.21 -27.76
N ASN A 439 -23.50 15.97 -26.86
CA ASN A 439 -22.89 17.07 -26.11
C ASN A 439 -22.68 16.70 -24.63
N GLU A 440 -22.57 15.42 -24.32
CA GLU A 440 -22.30 14.92 -22.98
C GLU A 440 -21.02 14.06 -22.97
N ARG A 441 -20.42 13.92 -21.79
CA ARG A 441 -19.27 13.04 -21.57
C ARG A 441 -19.49 12.15 -20.36
N LEU A 442 -18.79 11.03 -20.35
CA LEU A 442 -18.60 10.21 -19.16
C LEU A 442 -17.13 10.28 -18.74
N ALA A 443 -16.90 10.50 -17.45
CA ALA A 443 -15.58 10.44 -16.84
C ALA A 443 -15.52 9.27 -15.84
N ILE A 444 -14.64 8.31 -16.11
CA ILE A 444 -14.28 7.22 -15.20
C ILE A 444 -12.88 7.52 -14.67
N TYR A 445 -12.65 7.37 -13.37
CA TYR A 445 -11.42 7.84 -12.74
C TYR A 445 -11.06 7.01 -11.51
N THR A 446 -9.77 6.95 -11.18
CA THR A 446 -9.26 6.38 -9.93
C THR A 446 -9.24 7.41 -8.81
N ASP A 447 -9.30 6.97 -7.56
CA ASP A 447 -9.51 7.85 -6.40
C ASP A 447 -8.36 8.85 -6.21
N GLY A 448 -7.14 8.50 -6.65
CA GLY A 448 -5.98 9.38 -6.65
C GLY A 448 -6.22 10.72 -7.33
N LEU A 449 -7.15 10.81 -8.29
CA LEU A 449 -7.53 12.09 -8.92
C LEU A 449 -8.11 13.11 -7.92
N PHE A 450 -8.76 12.64 -6.85
CA PHE A 450 -9.44 13.48 -5.86
C PHE A 450 -8.81 13.38 -4.45
N GLU A 451 -8.12 12.29 -4.14
CA GLU A 451 -7.51 12.03 -2.82
C GLU A 451 -6.09 12.61 -2.66
N ALA A 452 -5.49 13.14 -3.73
CA ALA A 452 -4.12 13.66 -3.75
C ALA A 452 -3.85 14.87 -2.82
N ALA A 453 -4.88 15.52 -2.27
CA ALA A 453 -4.71 16.68 -1.39
C ALA A 453 -4.64 16.31 0.10
N GLU A 454 -3.79 17.00 0.87
CA GLU A 454 -3.42 16.61 2.24
C GLU A 454 -4.53 16.71 3.30
N ASN A 455 -5.58 17.49 3.04
CA ASN A 455 -6.66 17.74 4.00
C ASN A 455 -8.03 17.89 3.33
N ASP A 456 -9.11 17.65 4.07
CA ASP A 456 -10.49 17.64 3.55
C ASP A 456 -10.90 18.95 2.84
N GLN A 457 -10.39 20.09 3.31
CA GLN A 457 -10.69 21.37 2.69
C GLN A 457 -9.99 21.50 1.34
N ALA A 458 -8.72 21.13 1.26
CA ALA A 458 -7.95 21.09 0.03
C ALA A 458 -8.51 20.05 -0.95
N ARG A 459 -8.95 18.88 -0.47
CA ARG A 459 -9.67 17.87 -1.27
C ARG A 459 -10.96 18.43 -1.85
N LYS A 460 -11.80 19.07 -1.04
CA LYS A 460 -13.01 19.75 -1.54
C LYS A 460 -12.70 20.81 -2.60
N ILE A 461 -11.65 21.60 -2.39
CA ILE A 461 -11.20 22.60 -3.38
C ILE A 461 -10.74 21.92 -4.67
N LEU A 462 -9.95 20.86 -4.56
CA LEU A 462 -9.46 20.06 -5.69
C LEU A 462 -10.64 19.44 -6.45
N SER A 463 -11.55 18.73 -5.75
CA SER A 463 -12.75 18.14 -6.33
C SER A 463 -13.60 19.16 -7.06
N ASN A 464 -13.91 20.30 -6.42
CA ASN A 464 -14.68 21.37 -7.06
C ASN A 464 -13.97 21.92 -8.30
N SER A 465 -12.65 22.05 -8.25
CA SER A 465 -11.85 22.53 -9.38
C SER A 465 -11.87 21.54 -10.54
N ILE A 466 -11.70 20.25 -10.26
CA ILE A 466 -11.73 19.17 -11.26
C ILE A 466 -13.12 19.09 -11.90
N MET A 467 -14.19 19.09 -11.12
CA MET A 467 -15.56 19.07 -11.63
C MET A 467 -15.85 20.30 -12.51
N THR A 468 -15.41 21.48 -12.08
CA THR A 468 -15.55 22.71 -12.87
C THR A 468 -14.76 22.64 -14.18
N THR A 469 -13.53 22.12 -14.15
CA THR A 469 -12.72 21.96 -15.36
C THR A 469 -13.33 20.93 -16.32
N LEU A 470 -13.88 19.81 -15.82
CA LEU A 470 -14.58 18.81 -16.62
C LEU A 470 -15.76 19.43 -17.39
N GLN A 471 -16.56 20.26 -16.72
CA GLN A 471 -17.69 20.95 -17.34
C GLN A 471 -17.24 22.05 -18.33
N ASN A 472 -16.25 22.86 -17.98
CA ASN A 472 -15.79 23.97 -18.84
C ASN A 472 -15.08 23.48 -20.11
N THR A 473 -14.56 22.26 -20.11
CA THR A 473 -13.82 21.69 -21.24
C THR A 473 -14.68 20.84 -22.18
N LEU A 474 -15.99 20.78 -21.95
CA LEU A 474 -16.94 19.99 -22.74
C LEU A 474 -16.93 20.36 -24.23
N ILE A 475 -16.69 21.63 -24.54
CA ILE A 475 -16.62 22.17 -25.91
C ILE A 475 -15.29 21.88 -26.63
N LEU A 476 -14.25 21.47 -25.90
CA LEU A 476 -12.92 21.25 -26.44
C LEU A 476 -12.78 19.83 -27.00
N PRO A 477 -11.80 19.52 -27.84
CA PRO A 477 -11.44 18.14 -28.16
C PRO A 477 -11.18 17.31 -26.90
N ILE A 478 -11.58 16.03 -26.89
CA ILE A 478 -11.54 15.20 -25.68
C ILE A 478 -10.13 15.06 -25.09
N ASP A 479 -9.11 14.95 -25.96
CA ASP A 479 -7.70 14.88 -25.57
C ASP A 479 -7.25 16.17 -24.85
N GLU A 480 -7.67 17.33 -25.36
CA GLU A 480 -7.35 18.63 -24.75
C GLU A 480 -8.08 18.80 -23.40
N ALA A 481 -9.32 18.35 -23.32
CA ALA A 481 -10.09 18.35 -22.08
C ALA A 481 -9.41 17.52 -20.98
N ALA A 482 -9.01 16.28 -21.30
CA ALA A 482 -8.30 15.40 -20.37
C ALA A 482 -6.97 16.02 -19.89
N GLN A 483 -6.21 16.64 -20.79
CA GLN A 483 -4.98 17.35 -20.43
C GLN A 483 -5.22 18.52 -19.48
N ARG A 484 -6.26 19.34 -19.71
CA ARG A 484 -6.59 20.47 -18.83
C ARG A 484 -7.06 20.02 -17.45
N VAL A 485 -7.77 18.91 -17.35
CA VAL A 485 -8.13 18.30 -16.07
C VAL A 485 -6.86 17.87 -15.33
N MET A 486 -5.95 17.17 -16.00
CA MET A 486 -4.68 16.77 -15.37
C MET A 486 -3.79 17.95 -15.00
N GLN A 487 -3.76 19.02 -15.78
CA GLN A 487 -3.07 20.25 -15.39
C GLN A 487 -3.70 20.90 -14.15
N THR A 488 -5.02 20.79 -13.98
CA THR A 488 -5.72 21.26 -12.78
C THR A 488 -5.31 20.42 -11.56
N PHE A 489 -5.25 19.10 -11.75
CA PHE A 489 -4.72 18.15 -10.77
C PHE A 489 -3.26 18.47 -10.41
N ASP A 490 -2.35 18.57 -11.39
CA ASP A 490 -0.91 18.83 -11.19
C ASP A 490 -0.64 20.17 -10.47
N ARG A 491 -1.44 21.22 -10.74
CA ARG A 491 -1.27 22.54 -10.11
C ARG A 491 -1.78 22.62 -8.68
N LYS A 492 -2.75 21.79 -8.31
CA LYS A 492 -3.44 21.85 -7.00
C LYS A 492 -3.17 20.64 -6.11
N GLY A 493 -2.56 19.58 -6.64
CA GLY A 493 -2.04 18.44 -5.91
C GLY A 493 -0.65 18.76 -5.36
N GLU A 494 -0.58 19.23 -4.11
CA GLU A 494 0.69 19.38 -3.41
C GLU A 494 1.27 17.99 -3.10
N ARG A 495 2.25 17.54 -3.90
CA ARG A 495 2.95 16.23 -3.82
C ARG A 495 2.01 15.01 -3.99
N TYR A 496 2.10 14.39 -5.17
CA TYR A 496 1.39 13.17 -5.52
C TYR A 496 1.64 12.05 -4.50
N ARG A 497 0.55 11.51 -3.93
CA ARG A 497 0.57 10.41 -2.95
C ARG A 497 0.09 9.08 -3.53
N ASP A 498 -0.59 9.11 -4.66
CA ASP A 498 -1.15 7.94 -5.32
C ASP A 498 -1.24 8.14 -6.83
N ASP A 499 -1.42 7.05 -7.56
CA ASP A 499 -1.64 7.07 -9.00
C ASP A 499 -3.01 7.66 -9.33
N ALA A 500 -3.08 8.45 -10.41
CA ALA A 500 -4.32 9.06 -10.84
C ALA A 500 -4.54 8.78 -12.33
N THR A 501 -5.65 8.11 -12.65
CA THR A 501 -6.08 7.82 -14.01
C THR A 501 -7.44 8.44 -14.27
N LEU A 502 -7.58 9.05 -15.45
CA LEU A 502 -8.83 9.58 -15.95
C LEU A 502 -9.09 9.05 -17.35
N VAL A 503 -10.25 8.43 -17.53
CA VAL A 503 -10.81 8.05 -18.82
C VAL A 503 -11.98 8.99 -19.13
N LEU A 504 -11.93 9.64 -20.28
CA LEU A 504 -13.06 10.40 -20.83
C LEU A 504 -13.64 9.69 -22.05
N LEU A 505 -14.97 9.67 -22.12
CA LEU A 505 -15.74 9.07 -23.21
C LEU A 505 -16.78 10.06 -23.73
N GLN A 506 -16.96 10.13 -25.05
CA GLN A 506 -18.03 10.90 -25.70
C GLN A 506 -18.50 10.18 -26.96
N ARG A 507 -19.70 10.53 -27.46
CA ARG A 507 -20.15 10.00 -28.76
C ARG A 507 -19.29 10.57 -29.89
N ALA A 508 -18.87 9.71 -30.81
CA ALA A 508 -18.23 10.15 -32.05
C ALA A 508 -19.30 10.75 -32.97
N ASN A 509 -19.05 11.99 -33.43
CA ASN A 509 -19.88 12.65 -34.44
C ASN A 509 -19.74 12.01 -35.82
#